data_AF-A0A1F9MGG1-F1
#
_entry.id   AF-A0A1F9MGG1-F1
#
_cell.length_a   1.000
_cell.length_b   1.000
_cell.length_c   1.000
_cell.angle_alpha   90.00
_cell.angle_beta   90.00
_cell.angle_gamma   90.00
#
_symmetry.space_group_name_H-M   'P 1'
#
loop_
_entity.id
_entity.type
_entity.pdbx_description
1 polymer ?
#
loop_
_entity_poly.entity_id
_entity_poly.type
_entity_poly.pdbx_seq_one_letter_code
_entity_poly.pdbx_strand_id
1 'polypeptide(L)' 'MAGTPRIVRHHRGLRDYTFLGCPLTRNRTPWCFRTCVPASDGRGACGRIAAHGILDRIQLAMVKHKAKAA' A
#
# COMPACT_ATOMS: atom_id res chain seq x y z
N MET A 1 -9.23 -23.72 38.70
CA MET A 1 -9.25 -22.80 37.53
C MET A 1 -8.48 -23.49 36.41
N ALA A 2 -9.19 -23.94 35.37
CA ALA A 2 -8.57 -24.65 34.25
C ALA A 2 -7.73 -23.67 33.41
N GLY A 3 -6.42 -23.94 33.29
CA GLY A 3 -5.52 -23.13 32.47
C GLY A 3 -5.87 -23.22 30.98
N THR A 4 -5.82 -22.10 30.28
CA THR A 4 -6.14 -22.01 28.86
C THR A 4 -5.14 -22.86 28.03
N PRO A 5 -5.58 -23.72 27.10
CA PRO A 5 -4.66 -24.52 26.30
C PRO A 5 -3.78 -23.64 25.42
N ARG A 6 -2.48 -23.91 25.42
CA ARG A 6 -1.48 -23.21 24.60
C ARG A 6 -1.66 -23.59 23.14
N ILE A 7 -2.13 -22.66 22.31
CA ILE A 7 -2.28 -22.85 20.87
C ILE A 7 -0.87 -22.92 20.24
N VAL A 8 -0.48 -24.09 19.72
CA VAL A 8 0.77 -24.26 18.98
C VAL A 8 0.49 -24.06 17.50
N ARG A 9 1.02 -22.98 16.91
CA ARG A 9 0.89 -22.70 15.48
C ARG A 9 1.92 -23.51 14.70
N HIS A 10 1.46 -24.49 13.93
CA HIS A 10 2.30 -25.20 12.95
C HIS A 10 2.45 -24.34 11.68
N HIS A 11 3.64 -23.80 11.47
CA HIS A 11 3.98 -23.08 10.25
C HIS A 11 4.18 -24.08 9.10
N ARG A 12 3.22 -24.20 8.18
CA ARG A 12 3.47 -24.87 6.90
C ARG A 12 4.45 -24.01 6.10
N GLY A 13 5.53 -24.60 5.61
CA GLY A 13 6.52 -23.91 4.78
C GLY A 13 5.89 -23.28 3.54
N LEU A 14 6.38 -22.10 3.13
CA LEU A 14 5.97 -21.45 1.89
C LEU A 14 6.42 -22.27 0.67
N ARG A 15 5.59 -22.34 -0.38
CA ARG A 15 5.85 -23.10 -1.62
C ARG A 15 6.94 -22.45 -2.47
N ASP A 16 7.65 -23.27 -3.27
CA ASP A 16 8.82 -22.88 -4.07
C ASP A 16 8.59 -21.79 -5.13
N TYR A 17 7.33 -21.58 -5.60
CA TYR A 17 6.95 -20.48 -6.51
C TYR A 17 5.83 -19.64 -5.90
N THR A 18 6.16 -18.72 -4.98
CA THR A 18 5.15 -17.83 -4.41
C THR A 18 5.63 -16.37 -4.44
N PHE A 19 5.15 -15.58 -5.39
CA PHE A 19 5.33 -14.12 -5.39
C PHE A 19 4.31 -13.49 -4.45
N LEU A 20 4.79 -12.93 -3.34
CA LEU A 20 3.94 -12.21 -2.39
C LEU A 20 4.12 -10.70 -2.60
N GLY A 21 2.98 -10.04 -2.85
CA GLY A 21 2.87 -8.68 -3.38
C GLY A 21 3.11 -7.59 -2.33
N CYS A 22 2.67 -6.33 -2.52
CA CYS A 22 2.75 -5.32 -1.44
C CYS A 22 1.60 -5.50 -0.46
N PRO A 23 1.85 -5.95 0.77
CA PRO A 23 0.97 -5.78 1.92
C PRO A 23 1.46 -4.60 2.77
N LEU A 24 2.04 -3.59 2.12
CA LEU A 24 2.74 -2.40 2.63
C LEU A 24 4.28 -2.45 2.76
N THR A 25 4.97 -3.53 2.37
CA THR A 25 6.34 -3.46 1.76
C THR A 25 6.97 -4.82 1.53
N ARG A 26 6.35 -5.95 1.91
CA ARG A 26 6.84 -7.28 1.46
C ARG A 26 6.51 -7.60 0.00
N ASN A 27 6.66 -6.59 -0.86
CA ASN A 27 6.42 -6.61 -2.29
C ASN A 27 7.66 -7.03 -3.10
N ARG A 28 7.52 -8.11 -3.89
CA ARG A 28 8.06 -8.21 -5.26
C ARG A 28 6.94 -8.23 -6.33
N THR A 29 6.61 -7.07 -6.89
CA THR A 29 5.64 -6.76 -7.94
C THR A 29 6.06 -5.44 -8.60
N PRO A 30 5.66 -5.17 -9.85
CA PRO A 30 6.04 -3.93 -10.54
C PRO A 30 5.24 -2.70 -10.09
N TRP A 31 4.08 -2.87 -9.45
CA TRP A 31 3.08 -1.82 -9.26
C TRP A 31 2.69 -1.58 -7.80
N CYS A 32 2.28 -0.35 -7.51
CA CYS A 32 1.84 0.06 -6.17
C CYS A 32 0.38 -0.35 -5.90
N PHE A 33 0.11 -0.89 -4.71
CA PHE A 33 -1.20 -1.44 -4.32
C PHE A 33 -2.17 -0.43 -3.68
N ARG A 34 -1.81 0.86 -3.60
CA ARG A 34 -2.66 1.93 -3.04
C ARG A 34 -3.04 1.76 -1.56
N THR A 35 -2.28 0.95 -0.82
CA THR A 35 -2.54 0.67 0.61
C THR A 35 -1.87 1.66 1.56
N CYS A 36 -0.93 2.47 1.06
CA CYS A 36 -0.24 3.52 1.83
C CYS A 36 -0.53 4.88 1.21
N VAL A 37 -0.47 5.92 2.06
CA VAL A 37 -0.46 7.30 1.59
C VAL A 37 0.88 7.55 0.86
N PRO A 38 0.85 8.06 -0.37
CA PRO A 38 2.08 8.36 -1.10
C PRO A 38 2.80 9.56 -0.50
N ALA A 39 4.13 9.55 -0.60
CA ALA A 39 4.98 10.68 -0.28
C ALA A 39 4.80 11.82 -1.28
N SER A 40 5.32 13.01 -0.94
CA SER A 40 5.17 14.23 -1.73
C SER A 40 5.78 14.13 -3.13
N ASP A 41 6.73 13.22 -3.34
CA ASP A 41 7.35 12.90 -4.63
C ASP A 41 6.54 11.87 -5.46
N GLY A 42 5.35 11.49 -5.00
CA GLY A 42 4.43 10.59 -5.69
C GLY A 42 4.82 9.10 -5.57
N ARG A 43 5.69 8.75 -4.62
CA ARG A 43 6.08 7.36 -4.36
C ARG A 43 5.33 6.78 -3.17
N GLY A 44 4.94 5.51 -3.24
CA GLY A 44 4.40 4.78 -2.09
C GLY A 44 5.49 4.46 -1.07
N ALA A 45 5.11 4.02 0.14
CA ALA A 45 6.05 3.63 1.20
C ALA A 45 7.03 2.50 0.77
N CYS A 46 6.71 1.75 -0.29
CA CYS A 46 7.59 0.76 -0.90
C CYS A 46 8.59 1.32 -1.92
N GLY A 47 8.71 2.65 -2.06
CA GLY A 47 9.64 3.33 -2.97
C GLY A 47 9.23 3.35 -4.45
N ARG A 48 8.11 2.71 -4.82
CA ARG A 48 7.59 2.68 -6.20
C ARG A 48 6.68 3.86 -6.47
N ILE A 49 6.55 4.25 -7.74
CA ILE A 49 5.56 5.24 -8.18
C ILE A 49 4.15 4.80 -7.77
N ALA A 50 3.51 5.64 -6.98
CA ALA A 50 2.12 5.53 -6.60
C ALA A 50 1.28 6.32 -7.61
N ALA A 51 1.07 5.73 -8.80
CA ALA A 51 0.35 6.39 -9.90
C ALA A 51 -1.04 6.92 -9.50
N HIS A 52 -1.67 6.28 -8.54
CA HIS A 52 -2.96 6.70 -7.97
C HIS A 52 -2.93 7.98 -7.13
N GLY A 53 -1.74 8.41 -6.69
CA GLY A 53 -1.54 9.68 -5.97
C GLY A 53 -1.12 10.83 -6.88
N ILE A 54 -0.87 10.55 -8.16
CA ILE A 54 -0.50 11.58 -9.13
C ILE A 54 -1.78 12.28 -9.60
N LEU A 55 -1.81 13.59 -9.44
CA LEU A 55 -2.92 14.42 -9.89
C LEU A 55 -2.63 14.96 -11.29
N ASP A 56 -3.59 14.80 -12.20
CA ASP A 56 -3.55 15.42 -13.52
C ASP A 56 -3.79 16.94 -13.46
N ARG A 57 -3.43 17.66 -14.52
CA ARG A 57 -3.65 19.11 -14.68
C ARG A 57 -5.11 19.50 -14.44
N ILE A 58 -6.06 18.67 -14.88
CA ILE A 58 -7.50 18.91 -14.64
C ILE A 58 -7.82 18.81 -13.16
N GLN A 59 -7.35 17.76 -12.48
CA GLN A 59 -7.58 17.57 -11.04
C GLN A 59 -6.96 18.71 -10.23
N LEU A 60 -5.77 19.17 -10.61
CA LEU A 60 -5.13 20.35 -10.01
C LEU A 60 -5.94 21.63 -10.24
N ALA A 61 -6.51 21.81 -11.44
CA ALA A 61 -7.39 22.95 -11.73
C ALA A 61 -8.66 22.92 -10.88
N MET A 62 -9.28 21.75 -10.69
CA MET A 62 -10.44 21.59 -9.81
C MET A 62 -10.11 21.91 -8.36
N VAL A 63 -8.96 21.46 -7.84
CA VAL A 63 -8.48 21.79 -6.49
C VAL A 63 -8.30 23.30 -6.33
N LYS A 64 -7.63 23.96 -7.30
CA LYS A 64 -7.46 25.42 -7.29
C LYS A 64 -8.79 26.17 -7.33
N HIS A 65 -9.74 25.69 -8.14
CA HIS A 65 -11.06 26.30 -8.23
C HIS A 65 -11.84 26.19 -6.92
N LYS A 66 -11.85 25.01 -6.29
CA LYS A 66 -12.48 24.78 -4.98
C LYS A 66 -11.84 25.64 -3.88
N ALA A 67 -10.51 25.80 -3.89
CA ALA A 67 -9.80 26.65 -2.93
C ALA A 67 -10.12 28.15 -3.08
N LYS A 68 -10.53 28.60 -4.28
CA LYS A 68 -10.98 30.00 -4.51
C LYS A 68 -12.43 30.23 -4.05
N ALA A 69 -13.24 29.18 -4.02
CA ALA A 69 -14.66 29.24 -3.67
C ALA A 69 -14.92 29.05 -2.16
N ALA A 70 -13.89 28.72 -1.37
CA ALA A 70 -13.91 28.62 0.09
C ALA A 70 -13.38 29.92 0.72
#